data_AF-A0A7S3EXJ0-F1
#
_entry.id   AF-A0A7S3EXJ0-F1
#
_cell.length_a   1.000
_cell.length_b   1.000
_cell.length_c   1.000
_cell.angle_alpha   90.00
_cell.angle_beta   90.00
_cell.angle_gamma   90.00
#
_symmetry.space_group_name_H-M   'P 1'
#
loop_
_entity.id
_entity.type
_entity.pdbx_description
1 polymer ?
#
loop_
_entity_poly.entity_id
_entity_poly.type
_entity_poly.pdbx_seq_one_letter_code
_entity_poly.pdbx_strand_id
1 'polypeptide(L)'
;MGNELLDTVDHYALSYFLLFGCFLESIMFAADYGWTRFEAAIRQATLANRSTPGGRYLFPHPQYWRFCLYVTVPGFTMFLFIQLWREDTSRRYSAYPGGLQAVGWTLISLLLAIAPLTFWQTSKGSLEPMSAASRQQGGVKRGFDSPELVLTGPGGVCGPV
;
A
#
# COMPACT_ATOMS: atom_id res chain seq x y z
N MET A 1 -37.48 -5.19 -7.65
CA MET A 1 -36.87 -4.79 -8.93
C MET A 1 -35.63 -3.92 -8.77
N GLY A 2 -35.66 -2.77 -8.08
CA GLY A 2 -34.43 -1.95 -7.90
C GLY A 2 -33.38 -2.56 -6.96
N ASN A 3 -33.81 -3.16 -5.85
CA ASN A 3 -32.89 -3.76 -4.87
C ASN A 3 -32.13 -4.99 -5.40
N GLU A 4 -32.77 -5.74 -6.30
CA GLU A 4 -32.23 -6.97 -6.90
C GLU A 4 -31.10 -6.67 -7.89
N LEU A 5 -31.24 -5.58 -8.65
CA LEU A 5 -30.20 -5.10 -9.55
C LEU A 5 -29.01 -4.53 -8.75
N LEU A 6 -29.27 -3.80 -7.67
CA LEU A 6 -28.23 -3.28 -6.80
C LEU A 6 -27.42 -4.42 -6.15
N ASP A 7 -28.10 -5.44 -5.62
CA ASP A 7 -27.48 -6.62 -5.01
C ASP A 7 -26.65 -7.43 -6.04
N THR A 8 -27.16 -7.58 -7.26
CA THR A 8 -26.41 -8.21 -8.36
C THR A 8 -25.17 -7.40 -8.72
N VAL A 9 -25.27 -6.07 -8.79
CA VAL A 9 -24.11 -5.20 -9.10
C VAL A 9 -23.09 -5.22 -7.96
N ASP A 10 -23.51 -5.21 -6.70
CA ASP A 10 -22.59 -5.25 -5.56
C ASP A 10 -21.82 -6.59 -5.52
N HIS A 11 -22.54 -7.69 -5.75
CA HIS A 11 -21.94 -9.01 -5.81
C HIS A 11 -20.96 -9.16 -6.99
N TYR A 12 -21.42 -8.88 -8.21
CA TYR A 12 -20.62 -9.11 -9.42
C TYR A 12 -19.56 -8.00 -9.61
N ALA A 13 -19.93 -6.72 -9.56
CA ALA A 13 -18.98 -5.66 -9.84
C ALA A 13 -18.04 -5.41 -8.67
N LEU A 14 -18.56 -5.22 -7.46
CA LEU A 14 -17.75 -4.78 -6.32
C LEU A 14 -16.84 -5.90 -5.80
N SER A 15 -17.37 -7.11 -5.59
CA SER A 15 -16.56 -8.21 -5.04
C SER A 15 -15.44 -8.65 -6.00
N TYR A 16 -15.76 -8.88 -7.28
CA TYR A 16 -14.74 -9.28 -8.27
C TYR A 16 -13.73 -8.16 -8.54
N PHE A 17 -14.18 -6.91 -8.67
CA PHE A 17 -13.28 -5.79 -8.91
C PHE A 17 -12.35 -5.53 -7.72
N LEU A 18 -12.84 -5.64 -6.48
CA LEU A 18 -12.01 -5.50 -5.29
C LEU A 18 -10.96 -6.61 -5.20
N LEU A 19 -11.36 -7.87 -5.43
CA LEU A 19 -10.44 -9.01 -5.42
C LEU A 19 -9.36 -8.87 -6.50
N PHE A 20 -9.76 -8.54 -7.72
CA PHE A 20 -8.84 -8.36 -8.85
C PHE A 20 -7.96 -7.11 -8.67
N GLY A 21 -8.52 -6.00 -8.21
CA GLY A 21 -7.81 -4.76 -7.94
C GLY A 21 -6.76 -4.95 -6.84
N CYS A 22 -7.11 -5.63 -5.74
CA CYS A 22 -6.17 -5.95 -4.66
C CYS A 22 -5.04 -6.88 -5.14
N PHE A 23 -5.36 -7.84 -6.01
CA PHE A 23 -4.34 -8.68 -6.66
C PHE A 23 -3.39 -7.85 -7.53
N LEU A 24 -3.90 -6.97 -8.39
CA LEU A 24 -3.06 -6.08 -9.21
C LEU A 24 -2.23 -5.12 -8.36
N GLU A 25 -2.80 -4.55 -7.30
CA GLU A 25 -2.09 -3.68 -6.35
C GLU A 25 -0.94 -4.43 -5.68
N SER A 26 -1.17 -5.69 -5.28
CA SER A 26 -0.11 -6.52 -4.69
C SER A 26 1.03 -6.82 -5.68
N ILE A 27 0.72 -7.01 -6.97
CA ILE A 27 1.73 -7.16 -8.03
C ILE A 27 2.50 -5.84 -8.22
N MET A 28 1.80 -4.71 -8.29
CA MET A 28 2.42 -3.39 -8.47
C MET A 28 3.33 -3.05 -7.29
N PHE A 29 2.87 -3.34 -6.08
CA PHE A 29 3.65 -3.19 -4.85
C PHE A 29 4.92 -4.06 -4.90
N ALA A 30 4.79 -5.29 -5.41
CA ALA A 30 5.90 -6.21 -5.53
C ALA A 30 6.91 -5.81 -6.61
N ALA A 31 6.44 -5.31 -7.76
CA ALA A 31 7.25 -5.04 -8.93
C ALA A 31 7.89 -3.63 -8.95
N ASP A 32 7.16 -2.59 -8.52
CA ASP A 32 7.59 -1.19 -8.69
C ASP A 32 7.90 -0.48 -7.36
N TYR A 33 7.10 -0.71 -6.32
CA TYR A 33 7.27 0.01 -5.05
C TYR A 33 8.45 -0.52 -4.22
N GLY A 34 8.49 -1.84 -4.00
CA GLY A 34 9.58 -2.53 -3.31
C GLY A 34 9.58 -2.38 -1.79
N TRP A 35 10.15 -3.39 -1.11
CA TRP A 35 10.14 -3.51 0.36
C TRP A 35 10.81 -2.35 1.10
N THR A 36 11.91 -1.83 0.56
CA THR A 36 12.70 -0.77 1.23
C THR A 36 11.93 0.55 1.31
N ARG A 37 11.14 0.88 0.28
CA ARG A 37 10.29 2.07 0.28
C ARG A 37 9.14 1.92 1.27
N PHE A 38 8.57 0.73 1.36
CA PHE A 38 7.53 0.40 2.33
C PHE A 38 7.99 0.50 3.78
N GLU A 39 9.16 -0.03 4.10
CA GLU A 39 9.73 0.10 5.45
C GLU A 39 10.00 1.57 5.82
N ALA A 40 10.50 2.36 4.86
CA ALA A 40 10.71 3.79 5.06
C ALA A 40 9.38 4.55 5.27
N ALA A 41 8.34 4.23 4.49
CA ALA A 41 7.02 4.83 4.61
C ALA A 41 6.35 4.50 5.96
N ILE A 42 6.45 3.25 6.42
CA ILE A 42 5.93 2.83 7.75
C ILE A 42 6.67 3.56 8.86
N ARG A 43 7.98 3.67 8.75
CA ARG A 43 8.78 4.39 9.74
C ARG A 43 8.35 5.86 9.79
N GLN A 44 8.16 6.50 8.63
CA GLN A 44 7.69 7.87 8.55
C GLN A 44 6.28 8.05 9.13
N ALA A 45 5.36 7.14 8.84
CA ALA A 45 3.99 7.17 9.36
C ALA A 45 3.91 6.96 10.89
N THR A 46 4.93 6.37 11.49
CA THR A 46 5.00 6.09 12.93
C THR A 46 5.94 7.04 13.69
N LEU A 47 6.54 8.01 13.02
CA LEU A 47 7.32 9.08 13.65
C LEU A 47 6.39 9.93 14.55
N ALA A 48 6.94 10.43 15.66
CA ALA A 48 6.26 11.29 16.63
C ALA A 48 5.06 10.66 17.41
N ASN A 49 4.85 9.34 17.32
CA ASN A 49 3.90 8.68 18.22
C ASN A 49 4.48 8.58 19.65
N ARG A 50 3.65 8.85 20.68
CA ARG A 50 4.04 8.78 22.10
C ARG A 50 4.70 7.46 22.48
N SER A 51 4.26 6.37 21.86
CA SER A 51 4.77 5.01 22.14
C SER A 51 5.99 4.62 21.29
N THR A 52 6.30 5.34 20.20
CA THR A 52 7.43 5.06 19.30
C THR A 52 8.04 6.36 18.72
N PRO A 53 8.78 7.15 19.54
CA PRO A 53 9.26 8.47 19.13
C PRO A 53 10.26 8.44 17.96
N GLY A 54 10.96 7.32 17.73
CA GLY A 54 11.92 7.15 16.62
C GLY A 54 11.38 6.48 15.36
N GLY A 55 10.07 6.20 15.29
CA GLY A 55 9.45 5.36 14.27
C GLY A 55 9.59 3.86 14.58
N ARG A 56 8.61 3.07 14.14
CA ARG A 56 8.56 1.62 14.40
C ARG A 56 9.25 0.86 13.27
N TYR A 57 10.26 0.07 13.62
CA TYR A 57 10.82 -0.93 12.71
C TYR A 57 9.94 -2.18 12.74
N LEU A 58 9.80 -2.84 11.60
CA LEU A 58 9.06 -4.11 11.43
C LEU A 58 9.76 -5.33 12.08
N PHE A 59 10.59 -5.10 13.10
CA PHE A 59 11.22 -6.14 13.92
C PHE A 59 10.16 -6.85 14.79
N PRO A 60 10.26 -8.18 15.04
CA PRO A 60 11.48 -8.99 14.89
C PRO A 60 11.60 -9.87 13.63
N HIS A 61 10.56 -10.05 12.80
CA HIS A 61 10.66 -10.88 11.59
C HIS A 61 10.25 -10.12 10.32
N PRO A 62 11.15 -9.32 9.73
CA PRO A 62 10.89 -8.64 8.44
C PRO A 62 10.62 -9.66 7.32
N GLN A 63 11.17 -10.87 7.40
CA GLN A 63 10.91 -11.95 6.45
C GLN A 63 9.47 -12.47 6.51
N TYR A 64 8.86 -12.53 7.70
CA TYR A 64 7.48 -12.95 7.86
C TYR A 64 6.53 -11.96 7.19
N TRP A 65 6.69 -10.67 7.46
CA TRP A 65 5.86 -9.63 6.83
C TRP A 65 6.04 -9.54 5.32
N ARG A 66 7.27 -9.76 4.83
CA ARG A 66 7.53 -9.90 3.40
C ARG A 66 6.78 -11.09 2.81
N PHE A 67 6.88 -12.26 3.44
CA PHE A 67 6.15 -13.45 2.97
C PHE A 67 4.63 -13.22 2.95
N CYS A 68 4.09 -12.59 4.00
CA CYS A 68 2.67 -12.25 4.05
C CYS A 68 2.26 -11.33 2.90
N LEU A 69 2.97 -10.21 2.68
CA LEU A 69 2.58 -9.23 1.67
C LEU A 69 2.83 -9.70 0.23
N TYR A 70 3.91 -10.43 -0.02
CA TYR A 70 4.29 -10.86 -1.38
C TYR A 70 3.68 -12.18 -1.82
N VAL A 71 3.31 -13.06 -0.87
CA VAL A 71 2.85 -14.42 -1.19
C VAL A 71 1.45 -14.66 -0.65
N THR A 72 1.23 -14.33 0.63
CA THR A 72 -0.05 -14.64 1.29
C THR A 72 -1.16 -13.76 0.75
N VAL A 73 -0.98 -12.44 0.70
CA VAL A 73 -2.00 -11.51 0.20
C VAL A 73 -2.40 -11.82 -1.25
N PRO A 74 -1.49 -11.83 -2.25
CA PRO A 74 -1.86 -12.18 -3.62
C PRO A 74 -2.40 -13.61 -3.75
N GLY A 75 -1.87 -14.56 -2.98
CA GLY A 75 -2.32 -15.95 -3.02
C GLY A 75 -3.75 -16.11 -2.53
N PHE A 76 -4.10 -15.50 -1.39
CA PHE A 76 -5.45 -15.56 -0.83
C PHE A 76 -6.45 -14.76 -1.65
N THR A 77 -6.09 -13.58 -2.16
CA THR A 77 -6.99 -12.80 -3.03
C THR A 77 -7.28 -13.54 -4.33
N MET A 78 -6.28 -14.14 -4.97
CA MET A 78 -6.47 -14.96 -6.17
C MET A 78 -7.29 -16.22 -5.86
N PHE A 79 -7.03 -16.89 -4.73
CA PHE A 79 -7.81 -18.05 -4.31
C PHE A 79 -9.29 -17.70 -4.11
N LEU A 80 -9.59 -16.60 -3.41
CA LEU A 80 -10.96 -16.13 -3.20
C LEU A 80 -11.64 -15.76 -4.53
N PHE A 81 -10.90 -15.12 -5.44
CA PHE A 81 -11.40 -14.82 -6.79
C PHE A 81 -11.80 -16.09 -7.56
N ILE A 82 -10.95 -17.13 -7.55
CA ILE A 82 -11.23 -18.40 -8.22
C ILE A 82 -12.42 -19.13 -7.57
N GLN A 83 -12.53 -19.09 -6.24
CA GLN A 83 -13.67 -19.70 -5.54
C GLN A 83 -14.98 -19.01 -5.90
N LEU A 84 -14.99 -17.67 -5.90
CA LEU A 84 -16.16 -16.88 -6.28
C LEU A 84 -16.56 -17.18 -7.74
N TRP A 85 -15.58 -17.18 -8.64
CA TRP A 85 -15.78 -17.54 -10.05
C TRP A 85 -16.42 -18.93 -10.21
N ARG A 86 -15.91 -19.90 -9.45
CA ARG A 86 -16.41 -21.28 -9.48
C ARG A 86 -17.84 -21.35 -8.95
N GLU A 87 -18.15 -20.65 -7.88
CA GLU A 87 -19.48 -20.62 -7.29
C GLU A 87 -20.51 -20.03 -8.27
N ASP A 88 -20.19 -18.90 -8.91
CA ASP A 88 -21.04 -18.25 -9.91
C ASP A 88 -21.22 -19.05 -11.20
N THR A 89 -20.18 -19.80 -11.61
CA THR A 89 -20.28 -20.67 -12.80
C THR A 89 -21.11 -21.92 -12.51
N SER A 90 -21.02 -22.46 -11.29
CA SER A 90 -21.69 -23.71 -10.92
C SER A 90 -23.11 -23.54 -10.41
N ARG A 91 -23.47 -22.37 -9.88
CA ARG A 91 -24.80 -22.04 -9.39
C ARG A 91 -25.25 -20.70 -9.94
N ARG A 92 -26.46 -20.65 -10.50
CA ARG A 92 -27.08 -19.37 -10.88
C ARG A 92 -27.31 -18.56 -9.60
N TYR A 93 -26.69 -17.40 -9.50
CA TYR A 93 -26.86 -16.49 -8.36
C TYR A 93 -28.35 -16.15 -8.19
N SER A 94 -28.92 -16.60 -7.07
CA SER A 94 -30.28 -16.29 -6.58
C SER A 94 -31.42 -16.40 -7.59
N ALA A 95 -31.45 -17.43 -8.45
CA ALA A 95 -32.54 -17.72 -9.40
C ALA A 95 -33.00 -16.53 -10.26
N TYR A 96 -32.16 -15.48 -10.39
CA TYR A 96 -32.50 -14.28 -11.12
C TYR A 96 -32.65 -14.57 -12.61
N PRO A 97 -33.48 -13.81 -13.34
CA PRO A 97 -33.62 -13.98 -14.77
C PRO A 97 -32.27 -13.74 -15.45
N GLY A 98 -31.91 -14.58 -16.41
CA GLY A 98 -30.57 -14.59 -17.04
C GLY A 98 -30.14 -13.24 -17.66
N GLY A 99 -31.10 -12.34 -17.95
CA GLY A 99 -30.81 -10.97 -18.38
C GLY A 99 -30.07 -10.14 -17.33
N LEU A 100 -30.41 -10.28 -16.04
CA LEU A 100 -29.71 -9.59 -14.94
C LEU A 100 -28.29 -10.14 -14.76
N GLN A 101 -28.12 -11.45 -14.92
CA GLN A 101 -26.80 -12.09 -14.84
C GLN A 101 -25.88 -11.64 -15.98
N ALA A 102 -26.43 -11.49 -17.20
CA ALA A 102 -25.66 -10.99 -18.35
C ALA A 102 -25.14 -9.56 -18.12
N VAL A 103 -25.91 -8.70 -17.45
CA VAL A 103 -25.48 -7.33 -17.08
C VAL A 103 -24.33 -7.36 -16.08
N GLY A 104 -24.36 -8.29 -15.10
CA GLY A 104 -23.23 -8.48 -14.18
C GLY A 104 -21.94 -8.88 -14.89
N TRP A 105 -22.02 -9.86 -15.81
CA TRP A 105 -20.88 -10.32 -16.59
C TRP A 105 -20.28 -9.25 -17.51
N THR A 106 -21.12 -8.43 -18.16
CA THR A 106 -20.63 -7.34 -19.02
C THR A 106 -19.96 -6.24 -18.21
N LEU A 107 -20.52 -5.89 -17.04
CA LEU A 107 -19.95 -4.90 -16.14
C LEU A 107 -18.59 -5.34 -15.58
N ILE A 108 -18.46 -6.60 -15.16
CA ILE A 108 -17.17 -7.18 -14.76
C ILE A 108 -16.18 -7.14 -15.93
N SER A 109 -16.59 -7.58 -17.12
CA SER A 109 -15.71 -7.62 -18.29
C SER A 109 -15.18 -6.24 -18.64
N LEU A 110 -16.04 -5.22 -18.54
CA LEU A 110 -15.66 -3.82 -18.74
C LEU A 110 -14.64 -3.35 -17.68
N LEU A 111 -14.90 -3.62 -16.40
CA LEU A 111 -14.01 -3.25 -15.29
C LEU A 111 -12.65 -3.94 -15.38
N LEU A 112 -12.64 -5.24 -15.70
CA LEU A 112 -11.43 -6.02 -15.92
C LEU A 112 -10.65 -5.56 -17.16
N ALA A 113 -11.32 -5.01 -18.18
CA ALA A 113 -10.65 -4.46 -19.37
C ALA A 113 -10.04 -3.07 -19.10
N ILE A 114 -10.67 -2.23 -18.26
CA ILE A 114 -10.17 -0.89 -17.94
C ILE A 114 -8.87 -0.99 -17.12
N ALA A 115 -8.79 -1.88 -16.13
CA ALA A 115 -7.62 -2.00 -15.26
C ALA A 115 -6.26 -2.16 -16.00
N PRO A 116 -6.09 -3.11 -16.96
CA PRO A 116 -4.85 -3.22 -17.72
C PRO A 116 -4.66 -2.07 -18.71
N LEU A 117 -5.73 -1.48 -19.25
CA LEU A 117 -5.62 -0.28 -20.10
C LEU A 117 -5.07 0.92 -19.32
N THR A 118 -5.54 1.12 -18.09
CA THR A 118 -5.01 2.14 -17.18
C THR A 118 -3.55 1.84 -16.83
N PHE A 119 -3.21 0.58 -16.58
CA PHE A 119 -1.82 0.18 -16.30
C PHE A 119 -0.89 0.46 -17.49
N TRP A 120 -1.34 0.19 -18.71
CA TRP A 120 -0.58 0.45 -19.94
C TRP A 120 -0.30 1.95 -20.13
N GLN A 121 -1.26 2.80 -19.81
CA GLN A 121 -1.09 4.25 -19.93
C GLN A 121 -0.17 4.83 -18.83
N THR A 122 -0.16 4.23 -17.64
CA THR A 122 0.62 4.66 -16.47
C THR A 122 2.10 4.26 -16.52
N SER A 123 2.53 3.42 -17.48
CA SER A 123 3.94 3.03 -17.65
C SER A 123 4.92 4.20 -17.94
N LYS A 124 4.42 5.45 -18.03
CA LYS A 124 5.23 6.67 -18.12
C LYS A 124 5.63 7.26 -16.76
N GLY A 125 5.06 6.79 -15.66
CA GLY A 125 5.32 7.29 -14.30
C GLY A 125 6.19 6.35 -13.48
N SER A 126 7.45 6.10 -13.88
CA SER A 126 8.37 5.32 -13.04
C SER A 126 8.81 6.17 -11.84
N LEU A 127 8.68 5.64 -10.63
CA LEU A 127 9.10 6.31 -9.40
C LEU A 127 10.63 6.44 -9.37
N GLU A 128 11.11 7.68 -9.29
CA GLU A 128 12.54 8.02 -9.28
C GLU A 128 13.30 7.15 -8.26
N PRO A 129 14.41 6.49 -8.65
CA PRO A 129 15.13 5.59 -7.78
C PRO A 129 15.52 6.31 -6.50
N MET A 130 15.25 5.68 -5.35
CA MET A 130 15.58 6.24 -4.05
C MET A 130 17.08 6.50 -3.97
N SER A 131 17.46 7.78 -4.05
CA SER A 131 18.85 8.25 -3.93
C SER A 131 19.50 7.69 -2.66
N ALA A 132 20.78 7.30 -2.74
CA ALA A 132 21.52 6.75 -1.62
C ALA A 132 21.55 7.66 -0.37
N ALA A 133 21.22 8.95 -0.51
CA ALA A 133 21.11 9.91 0.59
C ALA A 133 19.92 9.60 1.53
N SER A 134 18.78 9.11 1.03
CA SER A 134 17.62 8.77 1.87
C SER A 134 17.77 7.44 2.61
N ARG A 135 18.71 6.57 2.21
CA ARG A 135 19.12 5.40 3.02
C ARG A 135 19.78 5.82 4.34
N GLN A 136 20.47 6.97 4.40
CA GLN A 136 21.19 7.39 5.60
C GLN A 136 20.31 8.05 6.66
N GLN A 137 19.14 8.60 6.33
CA GLN A 137 18.22 9.12 7.36
C GLN A 137 17.63 8.02 8.25
N GLY A 138 17.74 6.76 7.84
CA GLY A 138 17.41 5.62 8.69
C GLY A 138 18.46 5.33 9.77
N GLY A 139 19.71 5.75 9.55
CA GLY A 139 20.79 5.72 10.52
C GLY A 139 20.95 7.09 11.15
N VAL A 140 20.15 7.40 12.17
CA VAL A 140 20.37 8.56 13.03
C VAL A 140 21.77 8.43 13.63
N LYS A 141 22.77 9.07 13.00
CA LYS A 141 23.98 9.48 13.71
C LYS A 141 23.49 10.46 14.77
N ARG A 142 23.36 9.97 16.01
CA ARG A 142 23.36 10.83 17.20
C ARG A 142 24.74 11.47 17.29
N GLY A 143 25.00 12.46 16.45
CA GLY A 143 26.00 13.50 16.70
C GLY A 143 25.33 14.47 17.66
N PHE A 144 25.35 14.13 18.95
CA PHE A 144 25.07 15.07 20.02
C PHE A 144 26.31 15.96 20.15
N ASP A 145 26.50 16.86 19.18
CA ASP A 145 27.41 17.99 19.37
C ASP A 145 26.59 19.06 20.07
N SER A 146 26.77 19.10 21.39
CA SER A 146 26.40 20.25 22.21
C SER A 146 27.02 21.51 21.60
N PRO A 147 26.25 22.56 21.26
CA PRO A 147 26.85 23.86 21.11
C PRO A 147 27.30 24.33 22.50
N GLU A 148 28.62 24.27 22.71
CA GLU A 148 29.31 24.98 23.77
C GLU A 148 28.87 26.45 23.71
N LEU A 149 28.20 26.90 24.77
CA LEU A 149 27.72 28.25 24.94
C LEU A 149 28.92 29.17 25.20
N VAL A 150 29.65 29.51 24.14
CA VAL A 150 30.71 30.53 24.17
C VAL A 150 30.04 31.89 24.31
N LEU A 151 29.87 32.33 25.55
CA LEU A 151 29.57 33.71 25.92
C LEU A 151 30.84 34.55 25.76
N THR A 152 31.14 34.98 24.54
CA THR A 152 32.06 36.12 24.31
C THR A 152 31.23 37.40 24.26
N GLY A 153 31.07 38.03 25.41
CA GLY A 153 30.63 39.42 25.50
C GLY A 153 31.80 40.38 25.24
N PRO A 154 31.62 41.46 24.46
CA PRO A 154 32.64 42.49 24.27
C PRO A 154 32.50 43.61 25.32
N GLY A 155 33.63 44.10 25.83
CA GLY A 155 33.72 45.19 26.81
C GLY A 155 33.92 44.63 28.22
N GLY A 156 35.09 44.75 28.84
CA GLY A 156 35.83 45.98 29.06
C GLY A 156 35.37 46.56 30.40
N VAL A 157 36.25 46.54 31.42
CA VAL A 157 36.49 47.60 32.42
C VAL A 157 37.56 47.13 33.41
N CYS A 158 38.54 48.00 33.61
CA CYS A 158 39.65 47.96 34.56
C CYS A 158 39.24 47.82 36.03
N GLY A 159 40.14 47.32 36.88
CA GLY A 159 40.23 47.79 38.27
C GLY A 159 40.77 46.78 39.30
N PRO A 160 41.54 47.22 40.32
CA PRO A 160 42.54 46.42 41.04
C PRO A 160 42.02 45.88 42.39
N VAL A 161 42.66 44.83 42.92
CA VAL A 161 43.60 44.82 44.08
C VAL A 161 44.29 43.46 44.09
#